data_AF-A0A7V3JSW1-F1
#
_entry.id   AF-A0A7V3JSW1-F1
#
_cell.length_a   1.000
_cell.length_b   1.000
_cell.length_c   1.000
_cell.angle_alpha   90.00
_cell.angle_beta   90.00
_cell.angle_gamma   90.00
#
_symmetry.space_group_name_H-M   'P 1'
#
loop_
_entity.id
_entity.type
_entity.pdbx_description
1 polymer ?
#
loop_
_entity_poly.entity_id
_entity_poly.type
_entity_poly.pdbx_seq_one_letter_code
_entity_poly.pdbx_strand_id
1 'polypeptide(L)' 'MDAITIRKKYGNKFFLIGNLDKRELAKGGEAMKKEIDSKVPILKELGGYIPGVDHFQKFKEYAEYLKKHLIY' A
#
# COMPACT_ATOMS: atom_id res chain seq x y z
N MET A 1 -12.02 -0.56 4.36
CA MET A 1 -11.37 0.13 5.49
C MET A 1 -10.20 0.93 4.93
N ASP A 2 -10.03 2.20 5.33
CA ASP A 2 -8.99 3.08 4.79
C ASP A 2 -7.90 3.34 5.84
N ALA A 3 -6.66 2.92 5.55
CA ALA A 3 -5.54 3.07 6.48
C ALA A 3 -5.16 4.54 6.69
N ILE A 4 -5.38 5.41 5.70
CA ILE A 4 -5.07 6.84 5.82
C ILE A 4 -5.97 7.46 6.89
N THR A 5 -7.27 7.20 6.82
CA THR A 5 -8.25 7.64 7.82
C THR A 5 -7.91 7.10 9.21
N ILE A 6 -7.54 5.82 9.32
CA ILE A 6 -7.16 5.22 10.61
C ILE A 6 -5.90 5.87 11.17
N ARG A 7 -4.86 6.07 10.35
CA ARG A 7 -3.62 6.73 10.75
C ARG A 7 -3.88 8.15 11.25
N LYS A 8 -4.73 8.93 10.56
CA LYS A 8 -5.13 10.28 11.00
C LYS A 8 -5.89 10.26 12.33
N LYS A 9 -6.77 9.29 12.54
CA LYS A 9 -7.61 9.21 13.74
C LYS A 9 -6.86 8.73 14.98
N TYR A 10 -5.97 7.76 14.83
CA TYR A 10 -5.34 7.08 15.96
C TYR A 10 -3.84 7.38 16.12
N GLY A 11 -3.24 8.11 15.17
CA GLY A 11 -1.82 8.47 15.20
C GLY A 11 -0.93 7.24 15.16
N ASN A 12 0.22 7.32 15.85
CA ASN A 12 1.28 6.30 15.86
C ASN A 12 1.18 5.28 17.01
N LYS A 13 -0.05 5.02 17.47
CA LYS A 13 -0.30 4.07 18.57
C LYS A 13 -0.13 2.60 18.17
N PHE A 14 -0.11 2.29 16.87
CA PHE A 14 0.03 0.93 16.36
C PHE A 14 0.59 0.93 14.93
N PHE A 15 1.13 -0.23 14.53
CA PHE A 15 1.53 -0.50 13.16
C PHE A 15 0.33 -0.86 12.29
N LEU A 16 0.34 -0.40 11.04
CA LEU A 16 -0.65 -0.75 10.02
C LEU A 16 0.02 -1.68 9.01
N ILE A 17 -0.62 -2.82 8.72
CA ILE A 17 -0.12 -3.79 7.76
C ILE A 17 -1.21 -4.06 6.73
N GLY A 18 -0.86 -4.07 5.43
CA GLY A 18 -1.79 -4.38 4.34
C GLY A 18 -2.42 -3.15 3.66
N ASN A 19 -3.76 -3.09 3.61
CA ASN A 19 -4.59 -1.99 3.07
C ASN A 19 -4.63 -1.77 1.54
N LEU A 20 -3.89 -2.54 0.76
CA LEU A 20 -3.99 -2.50 -0.70
C LEU A 20 -5.15 -3.40 -1.19
N ASP A 21 -5.98 -2.88 -2.09
CA ASP A 21 -7.09 -3.64 -2.69
C ASP A 21 -6.56 -4.65 -3.69
N LYS A 22 -6.58 -5.93 -3.30
CA LYS A 22 -6.11 -7.03 -4.13
C LYS A 22 -6.79 -7.13 -5.50
N ARG A 23 -8.01 -6.62 -5.65
CA ARG A 23 -8.73 -6.62 -6.95
C ARG A 23 -8.12 -5.61 -7.90
N GLU A 24 -7.74 -4.43 -7.41
CA GLU A 24 -7.03 -3.43 -8.22
C GLU A 24 -5.62 -3.90 -8.55
N LEU A 25 -4.93 -4.52 -7.58
CA LEU A 25 -3.62 -5.11 -7.83
C LEU A 25 -3.70 -6.23 -8.87
N ALA A 26 -4.74 -7.07 -8.86
CA ALA A 26 -4.90 -8.20 -9.78
C ALA A 26 -5.06 -7.75 -11.24
N LYS A 27 -5.66 -6.57 -11.46
CA LYS A 27 -5.74 -5.94 -12.78
C LYS A 27 -4.34 -5.61 -13.33
N GLY A 28 -3.38 -5.28 -12.48
CA GLY A 28 -2.04 -4.84 -12.89
C GLY A 28 -2.07 -3.48 -13.60
N GLY A 29 -0.97 -3.11 -14.24
CA GLY A 29 -0.87 -1.89 -15.05
C GLY A 29 -1.30 -0.64 -14.29
N GLU A 30 -2.02 0.26 -14.97
CA GLU A 30 -2.44 1.55 -14.39
C GLU A 30 -3.38 1.41 -13.19
N ALA A 31 -4.21 0.36 -13.14
CA ALA A 31 -5.10 0.14 -12.00
C ALA A 31 -4.31 -0.17 -10.72
N MET A 32 -3.30 -1.05 -10.84
CA MET A 32 -2.40 -1.37 -9.74
C MET A 32 -1.58 -0.15 -9.29
N LYS A 33 -1.03 0.60 -10.26
CA LYS A 33 -0.24 1.81 -9.96
C LYS A 33 -1.07 2.85 -9.22
N LYS A 34 -2.28 3.14 -9.71
CA LYS A 34 -3.20 4.09 -9.07
C LYS A 34 -3.53 3.70 -7.62
N GLU A 35 -3.77 2.42 -7.37
CA GLU A 35 -4.01 1.91 -6.02
C GLU A 35 -2.79 2.14 -5.11
N ILE A 36 -1.59 1.82 -5.58
CA ILE A 36 -0.33 2.03 -4.84
C ILE A 36 -0.06 3.52 -4.60
N ASP A 37 -0.13 4.35 -5.64
CA ASP A 37 0.15 5.79 -5.62
C ASP A 37 -0.80 6.54 -4.68
N SER A 38 -2.05 6.10 -4.59
CA SER A 38 -3.05 6.75 -3.74
C SER A 38 -2.84 6.53 -2.24
N LYS A 39 -2.08 5.50 -1.84
CA LYS A 39 -1.99 5.06 -0.44
C LYS A 39 -0.57 5.00 0.10
N VAL A 40 0.33 4.36 -0.65
CA VAL A 40 1.67 4.01 -0.14
C VAL A 40 2.52 5.24 0.17
N PRO A 41 2.60 6.30 -0.68
CA PRO A 41 3.39 7.48 -0.35
C PRO A 41 2.91 8.17 0.94
N ILE A 42 1.60 8.39 1.06
CA ILE A 42 0.99 9.06 2.21
C ILE A 42 1.24 8.26 3.50
N LEU A 43 1.01 6.95 3.46
CA LEU A 43 1.19 6.10 4.63
C LEU A 43 2.67 5.90 4.99
N LYS A 44 3.58 5.95 4.01
CA LYS A 44 5.03 5.96 4.24
C LYS A 44 5.43 7.21 5.03
N GLU A 45 5.01 8.39 4.58
CA GLU A 45 5.32 9.67 5.25
C GLU A 45 4.81 9.70 6.70
N LEU A 46 3.62 9.15 6.94
CA LEU A 46 3.03 9.09 8.28
C LEU A 46 3.70 8.06 9.20
N GLY A 47 4.45 7.11 8.65
CA GLY A 47 5.20 6.10 9.38
C GLY A 47 4.35 4.96 9.96
N GLY A 48 5.05 3.91 10.44
CA GLY A 48 4.42 2.74 11.07
C GLY A 48 3.51 1.94 10.13
N TYR A 49 3.79 1.94 8.83
CA TYR A 49 3.00 1.24 7.81
C TYR A 49 3.86 0.25 7.02
N ILE A 50 3.36 -0.98 6.86
CA ILE A 50 3.95 -2.03 6.03
C ILE A 50 2.91 -2.40 4.96
N PRO A 51 3.08 -1.97 3.70
CA PRO A 51 2.17 -2.36 2.63
C PRO A 51 2.22 -3.87 2.41
N GLY A 52 1.06 -4.46 2.09
CA GLY A 52 0.97 -5.89 1.83
C GLY A 52 -0.36 -6.28 1.20
N VAL A 53 -0.37 -7.48 0.60
CA VAL A 53 -1.54 -8.10 -0.03
C VAL A 53 -1.47 -9.62 0.16
N ASP A 54 -2.61 -10.25 0.43
CA ASP A 54 -2.74 -11.70 0.55
C ASP A 54 -2.88 -12.36 -0.83
N HIS A 55 -2.30 -13.56 -1.01
CA HIS A 55 -2.55 -14.45 -2.14
C HIS A 55 -2.53 -13.77 -3.52
N PHE A 56 -1.38 -13.21 -3.91
CA PHE A 56 -1.27 -12.34 -5.08
C PHE A 56 -0.47 -12.94 -6.24
N GLN A 57 -1.03 -12.92 -7.46
CA GLN A 57 -0.44 -13.57 -8.64
C GLN A 57 0.53 -12.69 -9.44
N LYS A 58 0.33 -11.37 -9.53
CA LYS A 58 1.23 -10.45 -10.29
C LYS A 58 2.38 -9.91 -9.44
N PHE A 59 2.94 -10.75 -8.56
CA PHE A 59 3.87 -10.33 -7.51
C PHE A 59 5.07 -9.53 -8.02
N LYS A 60 5.68 -9.93 -9.14
CA LYS A 60 6.86 -9.24 -9.70
C LYS A 60 6.56 -7.80 -10.08
N GLU A 61 5.47 -7.57 -10.82
CA GLU A 61 5.07 -6.22 -11.27
C GLU A 61 4.78 -5.31 -10.07
N TYR A 62 4.02 -5.84 -9.10
CA TYR A 62 3.73 -5.19 -7.85
C TYR A 62 4.98 -4.83 -7.05
N ALA A 63 5.89 -5.80 -6.84
CA ALA A 63 7.09 -5.60 -6.04
C ALA A 63 8.03 -4.57 -6.69
N GLU A 64 8.24 -4.66 -8.01
CA GLU A 64 9.08 -3.69 -8.74
C GLU A 64 8.50 -2.28 -8.69
N TYR A 65 7.17 -2.14 -8.78
CA TYR A 65 6.55 -0.82 -8.66
C TYR A 65 6.59 -0.28 -7.22
N LEU A 66 6.24 -1.13 -6.24
CA LEU A 66 6.22 -0.76 -4.83
C LEU A 66 7.59 -0.29 -4.32
N LYS A 67 8.68 -0.93 -4.78
CA LYS A 67 10.07 -0.53 -4.46
C LYS A 67 10.35 0.95 -4.76
N LYS A 68 9.72 1.52 -5.79
CA LYS A 68 9.91 2.95 -6.15
C LYS A 68 9.44 3.90 -5.05
N HIS A 69 8.46 3.50 -4.27
CA HIS A 69 7.93 4.29 -3.16
C HIS A 69 8.64 3.99 -1.85
N LEU A 70 9.13 2.76 -1.67
CA LEU A 70 9.69 2.26 -0.41
C LEU A 70 11.22 2.26 -0.38
N ILE A 71 11.88 3.18 -1.08
CA ILE A 71 13.33 3.37 -0.95
C ILE A 71 13.60 3.70 0.53
N TYR A 72 14.16 2.71 1.22
CA TYR A 72 14.82 2.79 2.52
C TYR A 72 16.31 2.52 2.24
#